data_AF-A0A645I8Z2-F1
#
_entry.id   AF-A0A645I8Z2-F1
#
_cell.length_a   1.000
_cell.length_b   1.000
_cell.length_c   1.000
_cell.angle_alpha   90.00
_cell.angle_beta   90.00
_cell.angle_gamma   90.00
#
_symmetry.space_group_name_H-M   'P 1'
#
loop_
_entity.id
_entity.type
_entity.pdbx_description
1 polymer ?
#
loop_
_entity_poly.entity_id
_entity_poly.type
_entity_poly.pdbx_seq_one_letter_code
_entity_poly.pdbx_strand_id
1 'polypeptide(L)'
;MTFADLKLAVDPEYEPEISVEESKKYVEEALSVLGEDYLEMVRRAYKERWIDFVENKGKSTGAFCSSPYGSHPFILISWSERMREVFVLAHELGHAGHFTLAHKNQNIFDSRPSLYFIEAPSTMNEMLMANYLMNVNNDPRFKRWVLSSMISRTYYHNFVTHLLEAAYQREVYKIIDNGGSVQAATLNKIKKQVFS
;
A
#
# COMPACT_ATOMS: atom_id res chain seq x y z
N MET A 1 -10.30 22.58 12.28
CA MET A 1 -9.74 21.56 11.37
C MET A 1 -8.46 22.12 10.80
N THR A 2 -7.34 21.47 11.07
CA THR A 2 -5.98 21.81 10.62
C THR A 2 -5.44 20.71 9.70
N PHE A 3 -4.30 20.93 9.05
CA PHE A 3 -3.65 19.89 8.25
C PHE A 3 -3.36 18.60 9.05
N ALA A 4 -3.09 18.73 10.35
CA ALA A 4 -2.86 17.58 11.24
C ALA A 4 -4.13 16.76 11.50
N ASP A 5 -5.33 17.35 11.33
CA ASP A 5 -6.59 16.68 11.59
C ASP A 5 -7.03 15.77 10.43
N LEU A 6 -6.50 15.98 9.22
CA LEU A 6 -6.98 15.35 7.98
C LEU A 6 -6.74 13.84 7.90
N LYS A 7 -5.83 13.31 8.75
CA LYS A 7 -5.48 11.89 8.81
C LYS A 7 -5.81 11.25 10.15
N LEU A 8 -6.51 11.95 11.03
CA LEU A 8 -6.93 11.38 12.31
C LEU A 8 -7.94 10.26 12.06
N ALA A 9 -7.77 9.15 12.80
CA ALA A 9 -8.76 8.10 12.83
C ALA A 9 -10.09 8.65 13.37
N VAL A 10 -11.20 8.24 12.75
CA VAL A 10 -12.54 8.63 13.21
C VAL A 10 -12.82 8.11 14.63
N ASP A 11 -12.26 6.94 14.98
CA ASP A 11 -12.27 6.36 16.31
C ASP A 11 -10.82 6.00 16.69
N PRO A 12 -10.09 6.90 17.39
CA PRO A 12 -8.68 6.70 17.71
C PRO A 12 -8.42 5.62 18.77
N GLU A 13 -9.46 5.17 19.47
CA GLU A 13 -9.38 4.15 20.51
C GLU A 13 -9.64 2.73 19.98
N TYR A 14 -9.88 2.60 18.67
CA TYR A 14 -10.25 1.33 18.08
C TYR A 14 -9.37 0.95 16.90
N GLU A 15 -8.62 -0.13 17.07
CA GLU A 15 -7.96 -0.85 16.00
C GLU A 15 -7.91 -2.34 16.35
N PRO A 16 -8.45 -3.24 15.52
CA PRO A 16 -8.40 -4.67 15.80
C PRO A 16 -6.96 -5.19 15.81
N GLU A 17 -6.68 -6.08 16.75
CA GLU A 17 -5.42 -6.82 16.80
C GLU A 17 -5.50 -8.08 15.95
N ILE A 18 -4.36 -8.50 15.41
CA ILE A 18 -4.29 -9.69 14.58
C ILE A 18 -2.89 -10.31 14.59
N SER A 19 -2.84 -11.63 14.72
CA SER A 19 -1.60 -12.41 14.56
C SER A 19 -1.20 -12.59 13.09
N VAL A 20 0.05 -12.96 12.85
CA VAL A 20 0.53 -13.32 11.51
C VAL A 20 -0.27 -14.51 10.96
N GLU A 21 -0.55 -15.51 11.79
CA GLU A 21 -1.32 -16.70 11.44
C GLU A 21 -2.75 -16.37 11.03
N GLU A 22 -3.42 -15.49 11.77
CA GLU A 22 -4.76 -15.01 11.41
C GLU A 22 -4.76 -14.20 10.11
N SER A 23 -3.72 -13.37 9.90
CA SER A 23 -3.60 -12.56 8.68
C SER A 23 -3.70 -13.40 7.40
N LYS A 24 -3.09 -14.59 7.41
CA LYS A 24 -3.12 -15.53 6.29
C LYS A 24 -4.55 -15.89 5.88
N LYS A 25 -5.41 -16.17 6.87
CA LYS A 25 -6.82 -16.50 6.61
C LYS A 25 -7.55 -15.31 5.98
N TYR A 26 -7.37 -14.11 6.53
CA TYR A 26 -8.01 -12.92 5.98
C TYR A 26 -7.58 -12.64 4.53
N VAL A 27 -6.27 -12.76 4.25
CA VAL A 27 -5.73 -12.56 2.89
C VAL A 27 -6.24 -13.62 1.92
N GLU A 28 -6.20 -14.90 2.28
CA GLU A 28 -6.68 -15.98 1.40
C GLU A 28 -8.17 -15.84 1.09
N GLU A 29 -9.01 -15.56 2.09
CA GLU A 29 -10.45 -15.42 1.90
C GLU A 29 -10.80 -14.16 1.08
N ALA A 30 -10.18 -13.02 1.39
CA ALA A 30 -10.42 -11.77 0.68
C ALA A 30 -9.98 -11.81 -0.78
N LEU A 31 -8.88 -12.50 -1.07
CA LEU A 31 -8.31 -12.59 -2.43
C LEU A 31 -8.80 -13.82 -3.20
N SER A 32 -9.68 -14.64 -2.61
CA SER A 32 -10.20 -15.87 -3.23
C SER A 32 -10.92 -15.65 -4.56
N VAL A 33 -11.51 -14.46 -4.74
CA VAL A 33 -12.18 -14.06 -5.99
C VAL A 33 -11.21 -13.95 -7.17
N LEU A 34 -9.90 -13.89 -6.93
CA LEU A 34 -8.86 -13.83 -7.97
C LEU A 34 -8.51 -15.20 -8.56
N GLY A 35 -9.02 -16.30 -7.98
CA GLY A 35 -8.79 -17.65 -8.46
C GLY A 35 -7.69 -18.41 -7.72
N GLU A 36 -7.69 -19.73 -7.91
CA GLU A 36 -6.82 -20.66 -7.17
C GLU A 36 -5.34 -20.52 -7.52
N ASP A 37 -5.02 -20.11 -8.75
CA ASP A 37 -3.65 -19.82 -9.19
C ASP A 37 -3.05 -18.63 -8.45
N TYR A 38 -3.84 -17.58 -8.23
CA TYR A 38 -3.43 -16.44 -7.39
C TYR A 38 -3.27 -16.85 -5.93
N LEU A 39 -4.22 -17.62 -5.40
CA LEU A 39 -4.16 -18.11 -4.02
C LEU A 39 -2.98 -19.06 -3.78
N GLU A 40 -2.60 -19.88 -4.75
CA GLU A 40 -1.40 -20.71 -4.67
C GLU A 40 -0.15 -19.85 -4.45
N MET A 41 -0.01 -18.74 -5.19
CA MET A 41 1.07 -17.78 -4.97
C MET A 41 1.04 -17.19 -3.56
N VAL A 42 -0.15 -16.76 -3.07
CA VAL A 42 -0.29 -16.24 -1.69
C VAL A 42 0.15 -17.29 -0.66
N ARG A 43 -0.33 -18.54 -0.78
CA ARG A 43 0.03 -19.62 0.13
C ARG A 43 1.52 -19.92 0.11
N ARG A 44 2.16 -19.87 -1.07
CA ARG A 44 3.60 -19.99 -1.22
C ARG A 44 4.33 -18.83 -0.56
N ALA A 45 3.85 -17.58 -0.69
CA ALA A 45 4.47 -16.43 -0.05
C ALA A 45 4.58 -16.58 1.47
N TYR A 46 3.54 -17.10 2.12
CA TYR A 46 3.58 -17.43 3.55
C TYR A 46 4.47 -18.66 3.84
N LYS A 47 4.31 -19.76 3.10
CA LYS A 47 4.97 -21.05 3.38
C LYS A 47 6.48 -21.02 3.11
N GLU A 48 6.88 -20.37 2.03
CA GLU A 48 8.26 -20.30 1.53
C GLU A 48 8.99 -19.04 2.05
N ARG A 49 8.40 -18.33 3.02
CA ARG A 49 9.01 -17.17 3.72
C ARG A 49 9.40 -16.03 2.77
N TRP A 50 8.53 -15.70 1.82
CA TRP A 50 8.72 -14.50 0.98
C TRP A 50 8.50 -13.22 1.79
N ILE A 51 7.71 -13.32 2.87
CA ILE A 51 7.34 -12.20 3.74
C ILE A 51 8.21 -12.20 4.99
N ASP A 52 8.90 -11.10 5.24
CA ASP A 52 9.66 -10.85 6.47
C ASP A 52 8.84 -10.00 7.45
N PHE A 53 8.18 -10.65 8.40
CA PHE A 53 7.31 -10.03 9.41
C PHE A 53 8.05 -9.42 10.60
N VAL A 54 9.10 -10.09 11.09
CA VAL A 54 9.65 -9.82 12.43
C VAL A 54 10.34 -8.45 12.46
N GLU A 55 9.98 -7.62 13.44
CA GLU A 55 10.70 -6.38 13.72
C GLU A 55 12.06 -6.69 14.36
N ASN A 56 13.11 -5.99 13.92
CA ASN A 56 14.44 -6.13 14.49
C ASN A 56 15.24 -4.82 14.41
N LYS A 57 16.29 -4.72 15.22
CA LYS A 57 17.11 -3.50 15.31
C LYS A 57 17.82 -3.23 13.98
N GLY A 58 17.44 -2.12 13.33
CA GLY A 58 18.03 -1.69 12.07
C GLY A 58 17.24 -2.10 10.82
N LYS A 59 16.12 -2.83 10.96
CA LYS A 59 15.19 -3.08 9.86
C LYS A 59 14.55 -1.78 9.37
N SER A 60 14.37 -1.65 8.06
CA SER A 60 13.58 -0.56 7.48
C SER A 60 12.15 -0.59 8.00
N THR A 61 11.54 0.59 8.11
CA THR A 61 10.13 0.74 8.53
C THR A 61 9.19 0.73 7.34
N GLY A 62 7.92 0.39 7.59
CA GLY A 62 6.87 0.36 6.57
C GLY A 62 6.78 -0.99 5.87
N ALA A 63 6.39 -0.98 4.60
CA ALA A 63 6.38 -2.18 3.78
C ALA A 63 6.78 -1.87 2.34
N PHE A 64 7.31 -2.88 1.65
CA PHE A 64 7.53 -2.84 0.21
C PHE A 64 7.75 -4.25 -0.35
N CYS A 65 7.45 -4.40 -1.63
CA CYS A 65 7.70 -5.60 -2.41
C CYS A 65 8.89 -5.38 -3.36
N SER A 66 9.85 -6.31 -3.33
CA SER A 66 10.93 -6.40 -4.31
C SER A 66 10.75 -7.66 -5.14
N SER A 67 10.70 -7.50 -6.47
CA SER A 67 10.49 -8.59 -7.41
C SER A 67 11.63 -8.65 -8.42
N PRO A 68 12.77 -9.29 -8.07
CA PRO A 68 13.85 -9.51 -9.03
C PRO A 68 13.44 -10.54 -10.09
N TYR A 69 13.78 -10.29 -11.36
CA TYR A 69 13.47 -11.22 -12.45
C TYR A 69 14.17 -12.57 -12.26
N GLY A 70 13.45 -13.66 -12.49
CA GLY A 70 13.96 -15.03 -12.29
C GLY A 70 13.92 -15.54 -10.85
N SER A 71 13.41 -14.75 -9.90
CA SER A 71 13.14 -15.17 -8.53
C SER A 71 11.69 -14.90 -8.16
N HIS A 72 11.23 -15.52 -7.08
CA HIS A 72 9.98 -15.10 -6.44
C HIS A 72 10.11 -13.70 -5.83
N PRO A 73 8.99 -12.99 -5.61
CA PRO A 73 8.96 -11.73 -4.88
C PRO A 73 9.41 -11.88 -3.42
N PHE A 74 9.88 -10.77 -2.85
CA PHE A 74 10.19 -10.60 -1.43
C PHE A 74 9.39 -9.44 -0.89
N ILE A 75 8.75 -9.61 0.28
CA ILE A 75 7.94 -8.60 0.93
C ILE A 75 8.58 -8.29 2.29
N LEU A 76 8.96 -7.04 2.49
CA LEU A 76 9.30 -6.54 3.82
C LEU A 76 8.07 -5.88 4.42
N ILE A 77 7.77 -6.17 5.68
CA ILE A 77 6.72 -5.47 6.43
C ILE A 77 7.15 -5.26 7.88
N SER A 78 6.82 -4.10 8.45
CA SER A 78 6.81 -3.86 9.89
C SER A 78 5.49 -4.37 10.47
N TRP A 79 5.55 -5.44 11.26
CA TRP A 79 4.38 -6.08 11.85
C TRP A 79 4.30 -5.83 13.35
N SER A 80 3.25 -5.14 13.79
CA SER A 80 2.97 -4.79 15.18
C SER A 80 1.62 -5.34 15.67
N GLU A 81 1.13 -6.39 15.00
CA GLU A 81 -0.10 -7.13 15.33
C GLU A 81 -1.37 -6.29 15.17
N ARG A 82 -1.41 -5.44 14.14
CA ARG A 82 -2.53 -4.51 13.90
C ARG A 82 -3.21 -4.80 12.59
N MET A 83 -4.55 -4.81 12.56
CA MET A 83 -5.33 -5.16 11.36
C MET A 83 -5.04 -4.24 10.17
N ARG A 84 -4.59 -3.00 10.37
CA ARG A 84 -4.12 -2.14 9.27
C ARG A 84 -2.99 -2.77 8.44
N GLU A 85 -2.17 -3.63 9.05
CA GLU A 85 -1.02 -4.26 8.43
C GLU A 85 -1.46 -5.37 7.46
N VAL A 86 -2.67 -5.92 7.63
CA VAL A 86 -3.27 -6.85 6.67
C VAL A 86 -3.58 -6.15 5.35
N PHE A 87 -4.07 -4.90 5.38
CA PHE A 87 -4.24 -4.08 4.18
C PHE A 87 -2.91 -3.83 3.47
N VAL A 88 -1.88 -3.49 4.25
CA VAL A 88 -0.54 -3.27 3.71
C VAL A 88 0.02 -4.56 3.11
N LEU A 89 -0.15 -5.70 3.77
CA LEU A 89 0.28 -6.97 3.22
C LEU A 89 -0.49 -7.35 1.95
N ALA A 90 -1.80 -7.10 1.91
CA ALA A 90 -2.61 -7.31 0.70
C ALA A 90 -2.11 -6.42 -0.47
N HIS A 91 -1.74 -5.17 -0.17
CA HIS A 91 -1.11 -4.24 -1.12
C HIS A 91 0.18 -4.83 -1.70
N GLU A 92 1.12 -5.24 -0.84
CA GLU A 92 2.39 -5.80 -1.29
C GLU A 92 2.23 -7.12 -2.03
N LEU A 93 1.26 -7.95 -1.65
CA LEU A 93 0.90 -9.15 -2.39
C LEU A 93 0.32 -8.84 -3.77
N GLY A 94 -0.30 -7.67 -3.96
CA GLY A 94 -0.72 -7.20 -5.28
C GLY A 94 0.45 -6.90 -6.19
N HIS A 95 1.50 -6.26 -5.67
CA HIS A 95 2.77 -6.14 -6.41
C HIS A 95 3.40 -7.50 -6.69
N ALA A 96 3.46 -8.38 -5.68
CA ALA A 96 4.00 -9.74 -5.85
C ALA A 96 3.26 -10.51 -6.96
N GLY A 97 1.92 -10.45 -6.98
CA GLY A 97 1.09 -11.05 -8.03
C GLY A 97 1.36 -10.43 -9.40
N HIS A 98 1.37 -9.10 -9.50
CA HIS A 98 1.65 -8.37 -10.74
C HIS A 98 2.99 -8.79 -11.35
N PHE A 99 4.07 -8.73 -10.57
CA PHE A 99 5.40 -9.06 -11.06
C PHE A 99 5.62 -10.55 -11.28
N THR A 100 5.01 -11.43 -10.47
CA THR A 100 5.06 -12.89 -10.72
C THR A 100 4.44 -13.23 -12.07
N LEU A 101 3.27 -12.66 -12.38
CA LEU A 101 2.59 -12.89 -13.65
C LEU A 101 3.33 -12.24 -14.83
N ALA A 102 3.87 -11.03 -14.64
CA ALA A 102 4.68 -10.38 -15.66
C ALA A 102 5.94 -11.20 -15.98
N HIS A 103 6.68 -11.65 -14.97
CA HIS A 103 7.91 -12.43 -15.13
C HIS A 103 7.68 -13.80 -15.76
N LYS A 104 6.49 -14.39 -15.58
CA LYS A 104 6.10 -15.66 -16.20
C LYS A 104 5.83 -15.53 -17.70
N ASN A 105 5.34 -14.37 -18.14
CA ASN A 105 4.82 -14.17 -19.50
C ASN A 105 5.65 -13.20 -20.35
N GLN A 106 6.58 -12.46 -19.75
CA GLN A 106 7.42 -11.47 -20.42
C GLN A 106 8.89 -11.75 -20.14
N ASN A 107 9.76 -11.35 -21.07
CA ASN A 107 11.21 -11.38 -20.84
C ASN A 107 11.64 -10.22 -19.93
N ILE A 108 12.89 -10.23 -19.46
CA ILE A 108 13.43 -9.23 -18.52
C ILE A 108 13.36 -7.77 -19.02
N PHE A 109 13.33 -7.54 -20.33
CA PHE A 109 13.23 -6.20 -20.91
C PHE A 109 11.79 -5.67 -20.92
N ASP A 110 10.79 -6.57 -20.92
CA ASP A 110 9.37 -6.21 -21.04
C ASP A 110 8.57 -6.45 -19.75
N SER A 111 9.20 -7.01 -18.71
CA SER A 111 8.51 -7.44 -17.50
C SER A 111 8.20 -6.31 -16.52
N ARG A 112 8.75 -5.10 -16.74
CA ARG A 112 8.49 -3.94 -15.88
C ARG A 112 7.30 -3.14 -16.41
N PRO A 113 6.22 -3.01 -15.62
CA PRO A 113 5.05 -2.22 -15.99
C PRO A 113 5.39 -0.72 -16.01
N SER A 114 4.59 0.07 -16.73
CA SER A 114 4.63 1.53 -16.61
C SER A 114 4.16 1.94 -15.21
N LEU A 115 4.75 3.02 -14.71
CA LEU A 115 4.38 3.61 -13.41
C LEU A 115 2.92 4.08 -13.37
N TYR A 116 2.26 4.30 -14.51
CA TYR A 116 0.84 4.64 -14.56
C TYR A 116 -0.10 3.54 -14.04
N PHE A 117 0.33 2.27 -14.07
CA PHE A 117 -0.51 1.14 -13.68
C PHE A 117 0.12 0.23 -12.62
N ILE A 118 1.32 0.56 -12.14
CA ILE A 118 2.06 -0.27 -11.18
C ILE A 118 1.30 -0.47 -9.85
N GLU A 119 0.55 0.55 -9.43
CA GLU A 119 -0.27 0.56 -8.20
C GLU A 119 -1.68 -0.03 -8.36
N ALA A 120 -2.11 -0.35 -9.60
CA ALA A 120 -3.46 -0.82 -9.83
C ALA A 120 -3.73 -2.18 -9.14
N PRO A 121 -2.83 -3.19 -9.22
CA PRO A 121 -3.06 -4.47 -8.56
C PRO A 121 -2.98 -4.40 -7.03
N SER A 122 -2.04 -3.61 -6.49
CA SER A 122 -1.88 -3.41 -5.04
C SER A 122 -3.09 -2.70 -4.45
N THR A 123 -3.55 -1.62 -5.07
CA THR A 123 -4.77 -0.90 -4.66
C THR A 123 -6.01 -1.78 -4.78
N MET A 124 -6.14 -2.59 -5.85
CA MET A 124 -7.29 -3.51 -5.98
C MET A 124 -7.34 -4.52 -4.84
N ASN A 125 -6.20 -5.09 -4.42
CA ASN A 125 -6.18 -6.02 -3.30
C ASN A 125 -6.61 -5.37 -1.98
N GLU A 126 -6.28 -4.10 -1.74
CA GLU A 126 -6.84 -3.35 -0.60
C GLU A 126 -8.37 -3.25 -0.70
N MET A 127 -8.91 -3.00 -1.89
CA MET A 127 -10.37 -2.89 -2.09
C MET A 127 -11.06 -4.22 -1.84
N LEU A 128 -10.47 -5.32 -2.31
CA LEU A 128 -10.96 -6.68 -2.06
C LEU A 128 -10.93 -7.01 -0.56
N MET A 129 -9.85 -6.64 0.13
CA MET A 129 -9.73 -6.79 1.58
C MET A 129 -10.82 -6.01 2.31
N ALA A 130 -11.01 -4.72 1.99
CA ALA A 130 -12.07 -3.91 2.61
C ALA A 130 -13.45 -4.49 2.37
N ASN A 131 -13.75 -4.90 1.13
CA ASN A 131 -15.02 -5.50 0.78
C ASN A 131 -15.26 -6.79 1.57
N TYR A 132 -14.26 -7.67 1.67
CA TYR A 132 -14.34 -8.88 2.48
C TYR A 132 -14.64 -8.55 3.95
N LEU A 133 -13.85 -7.67 4.57
CA LEU A 133 -14.03 -7.27 5.97
C LEU A 133 -15.41 -6.66 6.25
N MET A 134 -15.95 -5.86 5.33
CA MET A 134 -17.28 -5.26 5.45
C MET A 134 -18.41 -6.30 5.39
N ASN A 135 -18.18 -7.44 4.73
CA ASN A 135 -19.17 -8.50 4.55
C ASN A 135 -19.12 -9.55 5.67
N VAL A 136 -17.94 -9.84 6.23
CA VAL A 136 -17.79 -10.90 7.25
C VAL A 136 -18.01 -10.44 8.68
N ASN A 137 -17.95 -9.14 8.96
CA ASN A 137 -18.14 -8.59 10.29
C ASN A 137 -19.31 -7.59 10.31
N ASN A 138 -20.30 -7.82 11.18
CA ASN A 138 -21.50 -6.98 11.29
C ASN A 138 -21.44 -5.90 12.39
N ASP A 139 -20.35 -5.83 13.16
CA ASP A 139 -20.17 -4.79 14.17
C ASP A 139 -20.07 -3.40 13.51
N PRO A 140 -20.97 -2.45 13.84
CA PRO A 140 -20.90 -1.08 13.31
C PRO A 140 -19.58 -0.36 13.64
N ARG A 141 -18.95 -0.65 14.79
CA ARG A 141 -17.67 -0.02 15.18
C ARG A 141 -16.54 -0.53 14.28
N PHE A 142 -16.48 -1.85 14.06
CA PHE A 142 -15.56 -2.45 13.10
C PHE A 142 -15.75 -1.91 11.67
N LYS A 143 -16.98 -1.86 11.16
CA LYS A 143 -17.26 -1.32 9.82
C LYS A 143 -16.84 0.14 9.68
N ARG A 144 -17.05 0.95 10.72
CA ARG A 144 -16.56 2.34 10.75
C ARG A 144 -15.04 2.41 10.65
N TRP A 145 -14.32 1.54 11.35
CA TRP A 145 -12.87 1.46 11.27
C TRP A 145 -12.38 1.08 9.86
N VAL A 146 -13.01 0.10 9.21
CA VAL A 146 -12.70 -0.27 7.82
C VAL A 146 -12.90 0.93 6.89
N LEU A 147 -14.05 1.58 6.95
CA LEU A 147 -14.35 2.76 6.12
C LEU A 147 -13.40 3.93 6.40
N SER A 148 -13.08 4.20 7.67
CA SER A 148 -12.12 5.23 8.06
C SER A 148 -10.72 4.92 7.50
N SER A 149 -10.29 3.67 7.54
CA SER A 149 -9.01 3.22 6.99
C SER A 149 -8.96 3.42 5.48
N MET A 150 -10.04 3.09 4.77
CA MET A 150 -10.14 3.27 3.33
C MET A 150 -10.11 4.74 2.91
N ILE A 151 -10.85 5.59 3.61
CA ILE A 151 -10.87 7.04 3.32
C ILE A 151 -9.48 7.65 3.57
N SER A 152 -8.86 7.34 4.70
CA SER A 152 -7.58 7.97 5.11
C SER A 152 -6.36 7.41 4.39
N ARG A 153 -6.27 6.09 4.22
CA ARG A 153 -5.06 5.39 3.75
C ARG A 153 -5.07 5.12 2.25
N THR A 154 -6.23 4.84 1.67
CA THR A 154 -6.33 4.60 0.23
C THR A 154 -6.78 5.86 -0.50
N TYR A 155 -7.97 6.38 -0.23
CA TYR A 155 -8.53 7.51 -0.98
C TYR A 155 -7.70 8.79 -0.78
N TYR A 156 -7.51 9.22 0.47
CA TYR A 156 -6.81 10.47 0.75
C TYR A 156 -5.33 10.39 0.37
N HIS A 157 -4.67 9.24 0.51
CA HIS A 157 -3.30 9.07 0.04
C HIS A 157 -3.23 9.16 -1.49
N ASN A 158 -4.00 8.33 -2.19
CA ASN A 158 -3.84 8.15 -3.63
C ASN A 158 -4.43 9.32 -4.43
N PHE A 159 -5.55 9.89 -4.00
CA PHE A 159 -6.25 10.93 -4.77
C PHE A 159 -5.98 12.35 -4.29
N VAL A 160 -5.64 12.54 -3.01
CA VAL A 160 -5.36 13.88 -2.46
C VAL A 160 -3.86 14.10 -2.29
N THR A 161 -3.17 13.22 -1.57
CA THR A 161 -1.73 13.42 -1.27
C THR A 161 -0.90 13.41 -2.55
N HIS A 162 -1.03 12.41 -3.41
CA HIS A 162 -0.26 12.37 -4.67
C HIS A 162 -0.63 13.49 -5.65
N LEU A 163 -1.88 13.95 -5.66
CA LEU A 163 -2.26 15.11 -6.47
C LEU A 163 -1.55 16.38 -6.00
N LEU A 164 -1.48 16.61 -4.68
CA LEU A 164 -0.75 17.73 -4.10
C LEU A 164 0.76 17.61 -4.32
N GLU A 165 1.32 16.40 -4.24
CA GLU A 165 2.73 16.15 -4.57
C GLU A 165 3.04 16.43 -6.04
N ALA A 166 2.15 16.02 -6.96
CA ALA A 166 2.28 16.33 -8.38
C ALA A 166 2.18 17.85 -8.65
N ALA A 167 1.24 18.54 -7.99
CA ALA A 167 1.12 19.99 -8.08
C ALA A 167 2.39 20.70 -7.55
N TYR A 168 2.93 20.24 -6.42
CA TYR A 168 4.18 20.73 -5.86
C TYR A 168 5.36 20.52 -6.82
N GLN A 169 5.52 19.30 -7.34
CA GLN A 169 6.58 18.97 -8.30
C GLN A 169 6.48 19.84 -9.56
N ARG A 170 5.27 20.04 -10.08
CA ARG A 170 5.05 20.91 -11.25
C ARG A 170 5.55 22.34 -11.02
N GLU A 171 5.23 22.94 -9.86
CA GLU A 171 5.70 24.30 -9.57
C GLU A 171 7.23 24.36 -9.36
N VAL A 172 7.84 23.31 -8.80
CA VAL A 172 9.31 23.18 -8.72
C VAL A 172 9.92 23.11 -10.12
N TYR A 173 9.42 22.22 -10.99
CA TYR A 173 9.96 22.03 -12.33
C TYR A 173 9.81 23.28 -13.21
N LYS A 174 8.70 24.02 -13.12
CA LYS A 174 8.55 25.31 -13.82
C LYS A 174 9.68 26.29 -13.50
N ILE A 175 10.20 26.32 -12.28
CA ILE A 175 11.32 27.21 -11.93
C ILE A 175 12.60 26.73 -12.61
N ILE A 176 12.86 25.42 -12.58
CA ILE A 176 14.04 24.81 -13.18
C ILE A 176 14.02 24.97 -14.71
N ASP A 177 12.88 24.73 -15.36
CA ASP A 177 12.72 24.86 -16.81
C ASP A 177 12.95 26.29 -17.31
N ASN A 178 12.71 27.29 -16.45
CA ASN A 178 13.01 28.70 -16.71
C ASN A 178 14.45 29.11 -16.36
N GLY A 179 15.35 28.16 -16.09
CA GLY A 179 16.76 28.41 -15.74
C GLY A 179 16.98 28.88 -14.30
N GLY A 180 15.96 28.78 -13.45
CA GLY A 180 16.03 29.13 -12.03
C GLY A 180 16.71 28.05 -11.18
N SER A 181 16.87 28.34 -9.89
CA SER A 181 17.35 27.38 -8.89
C SER A 181 16.40 27.32 -7.70
N VAL A 182 16.35 26.18 -7.02
CA VAL A 182 15.49 25.98 -5.85
C VAL A 182 16.35 25.74 -4.60
N GLN A 183 16.16 26.58 -3.59
CA GLN A 183 16.75 26.42 -2.27
C GLN A 183 15.68 25.95 -1.29
N ALA A 184 16.08 25.47 -0.11
CA ALA A 184 15.14 24.98 0.91
C ALA A 184 14.01 25.98 1.23
N ALA A 185 14.31 27.28 1.29
CA ALA A 185 13.30 28.32 1.52
C ALA A 185 12.24 28.38 0.41
N THR A 186 12.67 28.25 -0.86
CA THR A 186 11.78 28.21 -2.03
C THR A 186 10.89 26.96 -2.00
N LEU A 187 11.49 25.78 -1.77
CA LEU A 187 10.76 24.52 -1.67
C LEU A 187 9.71 24.57 -0.55
N ASN A 188 10.07 25.09 0.62
CA ASN A 188 9.14 25.25 1.75
C ASN A 188 8.00 26.20 1.43
N LYS A 189 8.27 27.29 0.70
CA LYS A 189 7.23 28.24 0.27
C LYS A 189 6.24 27.59 -0.70
N ILE A 190 6.75 26.89 -1.72
CA ILE A 190 5.90 26.19 -2.71
C ILE A 190 5.05 25.13 -1.99
N LYS A 191 5.66 24.33 -1.11
CA LYS A 191 4.93 23.31 -0.35
C LYS A 191 3.79 23.93 0.46
N LYS A 192 4.05 25.02 1.18
CA LYS A 192 3.00 25.71 1.94
C LYS A 192 1.88 26.19 1.02
N GLN A 193 2.19 26.81 -0.12
CA GLN A 193 1.20 27.32 -1.06
C GLN A 193 0.33 26.23 -1.70
N VAL A 194 0.90 25.05 -1.93
CA VAL A 194 0.18 23.92 -2.52
C VAL A 194 -0.66 23.17 -1.49
N PHE A 195 -0.18 23.07 -0.24
CA PHE A 195 -0.80 22.27 0.82
C PHE A 195 -1.72 23.09 1.75
N SER A 196 -1.76 24.42 1.61
CA SER A 196 -2.65 25.34 2.34
C SER A 196 -3.92 25.62 1.56
#